data_AF-A0A183C6E6-F1
#
_entry.id   AF-A0A183C6E6-F1
#
_cell.length_a   1.000
_cell.length_b   1.000
_cell.length_c   1.000
_cell.angle_alpha   90.00
_cell.angle_beta   90.00
_cell.angle_gamma   90.00
#
_symmetry.space_group_name_H-M   'P 1'
#
loop_
_entity.id
_entity.type
_entity.pdbx_description
1 polymer ?
#
loop_
_entity_poly.entity_id
_entity_poly.type
_entity_poly.pdbx_seq_one_letter_code
_entity_poly.pdbx_strand_id
1 'polypeptide(L)'
;MMFTAYDMSGESRYRNLWETQYKLTPLLILANKSDLKDAVPATEIHLNLGLDLIRNRNWHIISTCALTGSGLVEGIDWLANNIKQLLAPTV
;
A
#
# COMPACT_ATOMS: atom_id res chain seq x y z
N MET A 1 19.21 -4.72 6.54
CA MET A 1 18.71 -3.40 6.95
C MET A 1 17.29 -3.60 7.47
N MET A 2 16.98 -3.16 8.69
CA MET A 2 15.63 -3.25 9.27
C MET A 2 14.95 -1.90 9.03
N PHE A 3 13.95 -1.84 8.16
CA PHE A 3 13.15 -0.63 7.97
C PHE A 3 11.94 -0.67 8.91
N THR A 4 11.73 0.42 9.63
CA THR A 4 10.59 0.59 10.56
C THR A 4 9.48 1.33 9.83
N ALA A 5 8.36 0.66 9.55
CA ALA A 5 7.16 1.29 9.01
C ALA A 5 6.32 1.85 10.16
N TYR A 6 6.07 3.15 10.17
CA TYR A 6 5.19 3.83 11.13
C TYR A 6 3.83 4.08 10.48
N ASP A 7 2.76 3.65 11.14
CA ASP A 7 1.39 3.96 10.74
C ASP A 7 0.94 5.28 11.38
N MET A 8 0.10 6.04 10.67
CA MET A 8 -0.51 7.28 11.18
C MET A 8 -1.56 7.02 12.28
N SER A 9 -1.83 5.75 12.61
CA SER A 9 -2.64 5.35 13.77
C SER A 9 -1.91 5.47 15.12
N GLY A 10 -0.61 5.76 15.12
CA GLY A 10 0.20 5.88 16.34
C GLY A 10 0.61 4.54 16.97
N GLU A 11 0.25 3.42 16.34
CA GLU A 11 0.59 2.08 16.82
C GLU A 11 1.95 1.59 16.32
N SER A 12 2.67 0.91 17.20
CA SER A 12 4.05 0.45 16.94
C SER A 12 4.13 -0.73 15.96
N ARG A 13 2.99 -1.34 15.59
CA ARG A 13 2.92 -2.51 14.70
C ARG A 13 1.69 -2.49 13.79
N TYR A 14 1.90 -2.00 12.58
CA TYR A 14 1.00 -2.00 11.43
C TYR A 14 0.20 -3.31 11.19
N ARG A 15 0.81 -4.47 11.48
CA ARG A 15 0.29 -5.80 11.10
C ARG A 15 -1.00 -6.20 11.86
N ASN A 16 -1.16 -5.79 13.11
CA ASN A 16 -2.31 -6.21 13.94
C ASN A 16 -3.61 -5.47 13.61
N LEU A 17 -3.56 -4.15 13.36
CA LEU A 17 -4.75 -3.37 12.99
C LEU A 17 -5.31 -3.81 11.63
N TRP A 18 -4.40 -4.11 10.72
CA TRP A 18 -4.69 -4.59 9.37
C TRP A 18 -5.43 -5.91 9.36
N GLU A 19 -5.02 -6.82 10.21
CA GLU A 19 -5.66 -8.12 10.37
C GLU A 19 -6.98 -8.06 11.13
N THR A 20 -7.29 -7.01 11.89
CA THR A 20 -8.49 -6.97 12.75
C THR A 20 -9.57 -6.03 12.23
N GLN A 21 -9.20 -4.80 11.83
CA GLN A 21 -10.16 -3.76 11.45
C GLN A 21 -10.34 -3.60 9.93
N TYR A 22 -9.33 -3.99 9.14
CA TYR A 22 -9.30 -3.73 7.68
C TYR A 22 -9.15 -5.00 6.84
N LYS A 23 -9.72 -6.12 7.32
CA LYS A 23 -9.56 -7.46 6.71
C LYS A 23 -9.92 -7.53 5.24
N LEU A 24 -10.91 -6.76 4.79
CA LEU A 24 -11.45 -6.79 3.42
C LEU A 24 -11.20 -5.49 2.65
N THR A 25 -10.59 -4.49 3.30
CA THR A 25 -10.38 -3.18 2.69
C THR A 25 -9.16 -3.23 1.76
N PRO A 26 -9.24 -2.77 0.50
CA PRO A 26 -8.11 -2.74 -0.39
C PRO A 26 -7.01 -1.84 0.15
N LEU A 27 -5.77 -2.24 -0.13
CA LEU A 27 -4.59 -1.59 0.40
C LEU A 27 -3.73 -1.02 -0.72
N LEU A 28 -3.55 0.30 -0.73
CA LEU A 28 -2.59 0.96 -1.61
C LEU A 28 -1.36 1.41 -0.83
N ILE A 29 -0.17 0.98 -1.26
CA ILE A 29 1.12 1.43 -0.75
C ILE A 29 1.75 2.36 -1.78
N LEU A 30 1.94 3.64 -1.40
CA LEU A 30 2.70 4.60 -2.18
C LEU A 30 4.16 4.55 -1.74
N ALA A 31 5.02 3.94 -2.54
CA ALA A 31 6.48 3.95 -2.34
C ALA A 31 7.03 5.32 -2.73
N ASN A 32 6.81 6.29 -1.84
CA ASN A 32 7.10 7.70 -2.06
C ASN A 32 8.61 8.00 -2.03
N LYS A 33 8.98 9.17 -2.57
CA LYS A 33 10.36 9.67 -2.74
C LYS A 33 11.20 8.91 -3.77
N SER A 34 10.54 8.37 -4.80
CA SER A 34 11.21 7.66 -5.91
C SER A 34 12.13 8.55 -6.76
N ASP A 35 12.10 9.86 -6.55
CA ASP A 35 13.01 10.84 -7.16
C ASP A 35 14.43 10.81 -6.57
N LEU A 36 14.61 10.27 -5.36
CA LEU A 36 15.91 10.20 -4.71
C LEU A 36 16.78 9.11 -5.35
N LYS A 37 18.08 9.38 -5.53
CA LYS A 37 19.02 8.39 -6.10
C LYS A 37 19.13 7.12 -5.27
N ASP A 38 19.00 7.25 -3.95
CA ASP A 38 19.06 6.14 -2.99
C ASP A 38 17.65 5.63 -2.63
N ALA A 39 16.64 5.93 -3.47
CA ALA A 39 15.29 5.44 -3.25
C ALA A 39 15.25 3.91 -3.36
N VAL A 40 14.63 3.27 -2.37
CA VAL A 40 14.40 1.82 -2.39
C VAL A 40 13.30 1.52 -3.42
N PRO A 41 13.51 0.59 -4.36
CA PRO A 41 12.51 0.27 -5.36
C PRO A 41 11.29 -0.40 -4.72
N ALA A 42 10.11 -0.19 -5.31
CA ALA A 42 8.86 -0.81 -4.84
C ALA A 42 8.95 -2.34 -4.77
N THR A 43 9.76 -2.97 -5.64
CA THR A 43 10.04 -4.40 -5.62
C THR A 43 10.77 -4.84 -4.34
N GLU A 44 11.68 -4.05 -3.81
CA GLU A 44 12.36 -4.39 -2.56
C GLU A 44 11.47 -4.09 -1.36
N ILE A 45 10.66 -3.02 -1.42
CA ILE A 45 9.71 -2.66 -0.37
C ILE A 45 8.64 -3.75 -0.19
N HIS A 46 8.09 -4.33 -1.27
CA HIS A 46 7.04 -5.37 -1.12
C HIS A 46 7.56 -6.62 -0.40
N LEU A 47 8.79 -7.05 -0.73
CA LEU A 47 9.44 -8.19 -0.08
C LEU A 47 9.67 -7.91 1.40
N ASN A 48 10.23 -6.73 1.70
CA ASN A 48 10.55 -6.35 3.08
C ASN A 48 9.31 -6.17 3.97
N LEU A 49 8.20 -5.67 3.40
CA LEU A 49 6.92 -5.57 4.11
C LEU A 49 6.21 -6.92 4.24
N GLY A 50 6.60 -7.92 3.44
CA GLY A 50 5.97 -9.23 3.37
C GLY A 50 4.57 -9.15 2.78
N LEU A 51 4.37 -8.32 1.76
CA LEU A 51 3.04 -8.13 1.15
C LEU A 51 2.49 -9.43 0.55
N ASP A 52 3.35 -10.34 0.10
CA ASP A 52 2.96 -11.67 -0.39
C ASP A 52 2.29 -12.56 0.65
N LEU A 53 2.46 -12.25 1.94
CA LEU A 53 1.81 -12.96 3.04
C LEU A 53 0.35 -12.51 3.22
N ILE A 54 -0.04 -11.38 2.62
CA ILE A 54 -1.42 -10.86 2.68
C ILE A 54 -2.27 -11.64 1.68
N ARG A 55 -3.19 -12.47 2.19
CA ARG A 55 -4.09 -13.32 1.39
C ARG A 55 -5.56 -12.89 1.44
N ASN A 56 -5.93 -12.07 2.41
CA ASN A 56 -7.31 -11.75 2.77
C ASN A 56 -7.88 -10.50 2.09
N ARG A 57 -7.05 -9.74 1.36
CA ARG A 57 -7.45 -8.52 0.65
C ARG A 57 -6.53 -8.23 -0.52
N ASN A 58 -7.04 -7.43 -1.44
CA ASN A 58 -6.25 -6.89 -2.55
C ASN A 58 -5.29 -5.83 -2.02
N TRP A 59 -4.06 -5.86 -2.53
CA TRP A 59 -3.07 -4.85 -2.25
C TRP A 59 -2.34 -4.46 -3.54
N HIS A 60 -1.80 -3.25 -3.57
CA HIS A 60 -0.96 -2.79 -4.66
C HIS A 60 0.10 -1.83 -4.13
N ILE A 61 1.30 -1.92 -4.69
CA ILE A 61 2.39 -1.00 -4.40
C ILE A 61 2.81 -0.32 -5.69
N ILE A 62 2.99 0.99 -5.62
CA ILE A 62 3.42 1.80 -6.76
C ILE A 62 4.52 2.77 -6.32
N SER A 63 5.55 2.92 -7.15
CA SER A 63 6.58 3.95 -6.96
C SER A 63 5.97 5.33 -7.21
N THR A 64 6.18 6.24 -6.26
CA THR A 64 5.53 7.55 -6.27
C THR A 64 6.53 8.66 -6.02
N CYS A 65 6.34 9.82 -6.65
CA CYS A 65 7.04 11.04 -6.28
C CYS A 65 6.03 12.13 -5.97
N ALA A 66 5.94 12.52 -4.71
CA ALA A 66 5.01 13.56 -4.27
C ALA A 66 5.31 14.95 -4.87
N LEU A 67 6.55 15.22 -5.28
CA LEU A 67 6.94 16.50 -5.88
C LEU A 67 6.42 16.66 -7.31
N THR A 68 6.46 15.59 -8.09
CA THR A 68 6.00 15.59 -9.50
C THR A 68 4.57 15.07 -9.65
N GLY A 69 4.05 14.38 -8.64
CA GLY A 69 2.78 13.66 -8.68
C GLY A 69 2.83 12.33 -9.43
N SER A 70 4.02 11.87 -9.85
CA SER A 70 4.15 10.61 -10.59
C SER A 70 3.69 9.42 -9.74
N GLY A 71 2.91 8.51 -10.35
CA GLY A 71 2.38 7.31 -9.68
C GLY A 71 1.16 7.55 -8.78
N LEU A 72 0.78 8.81 -8.49
CA LEU A 72 -0.41 9.08 -7.66
C LEU A 72 -1.71 8.75 -8.37
N VAL A 73 -1.89 9.22 -9.60
CA VAL A 73 -3.12 9.01 -10.38
C VAL A 73 -3.38 7.53 -10.58
N GLU A 74 -2.38 6.78 -11.05
CA GLU A 74 -2.47 5.34 -11.27
C GLU A 74 -2.80 4.58 -9.97
N GLY A 75 -2.12 4.91 -8.86
CA GLY A 75 -2.38 4.29 -7.57
C GLY A 75 -3.81 4.56 -7.07
N ILE A 76 -4.28 5.80 -7.19
CA ILE A 76 -5.65 6.19 -6.79
C ILE A 76 -6.69 5.53 -7.69
N ASP A 77 -6.46 5.46 -8.99
CA ASP A 77 -7.36 4.78 -9.93
C ASP A 77 -7.48 3.29 -9.61
N TRP A 78 -6.36 2.63 -9.29
CA TRP A 78 -6.37 1.25 -8.80
C TRP A 78 -7.23 1.11 -7.54
N LEU A 79 -7.03 2.00 -6.56
CA LEU A 79 -7.77 1.96 -5.30
C LEU A 79 -9.28 2.19 -5.53
N ALA A 80 -9.64 3.19 -6.34
CA ALA A 80 -11.02 3.52 -6.65
C ALA A 80 -11.75 2.34 -7.34
N ASN A 81 -11.06 1.65 -8.25
CA ASN A 81 -11.61 0.48 -8.92
C ASN A 81 -11.83 -0.70 -7.95
N ASN A 82 -10.90 -0.94 -7.03
CA ASN A 82 -11.05 -1.98 -6.02
C ASN A 82 -12.18 -1.67 -5.01
N ILE A 83 -12.33 -0.39 -4.60
CA ILE A 83 -13.43 0.03 -3.74
C ILE A 83 -14.77 -0.17 -4.45
N LYS A 84 -14.88 0.20 -5.73
CA LYS A 84 -16.11 -0.02 -6.52
C LYS A 84 -16.49 -1.50 -6.58
N GLN A 85 -15.52 -2.41 -6.69
CA GLN A 85 -15.79 -3.85 -6.68
C GLN A 85 -16.37 -4.34 -5.35
N LEU A 86 -15.95 -3.77 -4.22
CA LEU A 86 -16.54 -4.08 -2.91
C LEU A 86 -17.96 -3.55 -2.75
N LEU A 87 -18.28 -2.43 -3.42
CA LEU A 87 -19.60 -1.79 -3.35
C LEU A 87 -20.57 -2.32 -4.42
N ALA A 88 -20.08 -3.05 -5.42
CA ALA A 88 -20.92 -3.66 -6.43
C ALA A 88 -21.79 -4.75 -5.78
N PRO A 89 -23.12 -4.74 -5.99
CA PRO A 89 -23.97 -5.80 -5.48
C PRO A 89 -23.53 -7.13 -6.09
N THR A 90 -23.18 -8.09 -5.25
CA THR A 90 -23.06 -9.50 -5.65
C THR A 90 -24.41 -9.92 -6.20
N VAL A 91 -24.46 -10.13 -7.53
CA VAL A 91 -25.59 -10.79 -8.20
C VAL A 91 -25.75 -12.20 -7.65
#